data_AF-A0A523XFW2-F1
#
_entry.id   AF-A0A523XFW2-F1
#
_cell.length_a   1.000
_cell.length_b   1.000
_cell.length_c   1.000
_cell.angle_alpha   90.00
_cell.angle_beta   90.00
_cell.angle_gamma   90.00
#
_symmetry.space_group_name_H-M   'P 1'
#
loop_
_entity.id
_entity.type
_entity.pdbx_description
1 polymer ?
#
loop_
_entity_poly.entity_id
_entity_poly.type
_entity_poly.pdbx_seq_one_letter_code
_entity_poly.pdbx_strand_id
1 'polypeptide(L)'
;MVAEEETEYCLKTLSDDQEMLIWCLSRVEVISALCRRVSDGTLGEADFRKIKKHLNDLIEHAYEVKAIERVRDRALRLLEVHPLHAADACQLASALVATQEDPNRLAMV
;
A
#
# COMPACT_ATOMS: atom_id res chain seq x y z
N MET A 1 9.44 1.47 -15.06
CA MET A 1 8.42 0.84 -14.21
C MET A 1 8.83 -0.59 -14.07
N VAL A 2 8.84 -1.11 -12.85
CA VAL A 2 9.12 -2.53 -12.62
C VAL A 2 7.81 -3.27 -12.89
N ALA A 3 7.83 -4.27 -13.77
CA ALA A 3 6.68 -5.11 -14.01
C ALA A 3 6.62 -6.20 -12.94
N GLU A 4 5.53 -6.22 -12.19
CA GLU A 4 5.10 -7.26 -11.26
C GLU A 4 3.89 -8.01 -11.83
N GLU A 5 3.59 -9.20 -11.30
CA GLU A 5 2.49 -10.06 -11.75
C GLU A 5 1.16 -9.32 -11.92
N GLU A 6 0.80 -8.48 -10.94
CA GLU A 6 -0.47 -7.75 -10.90
C GLU A 6 -0.44 -6.36 -11.56
N THR A 7 0.63 -6.02 -12.30
CA THR A 7 0.80 -4.66 -12.85
C THR A 7 -0.35 -4.25 -13.76
N GLU A 8 -0.80 -5.15 -14.64
CA GLU A 8 -1.87 -4.86 -15.58
C GLU A 8 -3.21 -4.64 -14.85
N TYR A 9 -3.51 -5.49 -13.86
CA TYR A 9 -4.69 -5.34 -13.03
C TYR A 9 -4.70 -3.99 -12.31
N CYS A 10 -3.61 -3.66 -11.59
CA CYS A 10 -3.52 -2.41 -10.84
C CYS A 10 -3.65 -1.16 -11.73
N LEU A 11 -3.01 -1.16 -12.92
CA LEU A 11 -3.11 -0.04 -13.85
C LEU A 11 -4.53 0.12 -14.42
N LYS A 12 -5.22 -0.99 -14.68
CA LYS A 12 -6.60 -0.97 -15.13
C LYS A 12 -7.52 -0.43 -14.04
N THR A 13 -7.43 -0.96 -12.82
CA THR A 13 -8.23 -0.49 -11.67
C THR A 13 -8.01 1.00 -11.43
N LEU A 14 -6.77 1.48 -11.43
CA LEU A 14 -6.46 2.90 -11.24
C LEU A 14 -6.98 3.79 -12.38
N SER A 15 -7.11 3.24 -13.60
CA SER A 15 -7.70 3.95 -14.73
C SER A 15 -9.22 4.04 -14.63
N ASP A 16 -9.86 3.03 -14.05
CA ASP A 16 -11.31 2.95 -13.88
C ASP A 16 -11.77 3.80 -12.68
N ASP A 17 -11.00 3.80 -11.59
CA ASP A 17 -11.19 4.64 -10.40
C ASP A 17 -9.84 5.18 -9.91
N GLN A 18 -9.72 6.51 -9.85
CA GLN A 18 -8.49 7.20 -9.44
C GLN A 18 -8.42 7.42 -7.93
N GLU A 19 -9.52 7.19 -7.19
CA GLU A 19 -9.48 7.26 -5.75
C GLU A 19 -8.68 6.08 -5.19
N MET A 20 -7.70 6.36 -4.35
CA MET A 20 -6.88 5.33 -3.71
C MET A 20 -6.79 5.58 -2.21
N LEU A 21 -7.01 4.53 -1.42
CA LEU A 21 -6.81 4.54 0.02
C LEU A 21 -5.56 3.72 0.33
N ILE A 22 -4.64 4.29 1.11
CA ILE A 22 -3.40 3.62 1.49
C ILE A 22 -3.16 3.71 3.00
N TRP A 23 -2.44 2.74 3.53
CA TRP A 23 -1.90 2.84 4.88
C TRP A 23 -0.59 3.65 4.92
N CYS A 24 -0.39 4.42 5.98
CA CYS A 24 0.64 5.47 6.01
C CYS A 24 2.10 5.01 5.87
N LEU A 25 2.48 3.79 6.29
CA LEU A 25 3.84 3.26 6.04
C LEU A 25 3.90 2.26 4.88
N SER A 26 2.86 2.11 4.04
CA SER A 26 2.97 1.31 2.81
C SER A 26 4.05 1.88 1.89
N ARG A 27 4.23 3.21 1.91
CA ARG A 27 5.37 3.87 1.27
C ARG A 27 6.71 3.35 1.78
N VAL A 28 6.83 3.09 3.08
CA VAL A 28 8.07 2.55 3.68
C VAL A 28 8.32 1.13 3.17
N GLU A 29 7.28 0.31 3.06
CA GLU A 29 7.37 -1.06 2.52
C GLU A 29 7.89 -1.06 1.08
N VAL A 30 7.27 -0.24 0.21
CA VAL A 30 7.64 -0.13 -1.20
C VAL A 30 9.07 0.41 -1.34
N ILE A 31 9.43 1.50 -0.65
CA ILE A 31 10.79 2.05 -0.71
C ILE A 31 11.81 1.05 -0.17
N SER A 32 11.50 0.31 0.90
CA SER A 32 12.38 -0.73 1.44
C SER A 32 12.63 -1.84 0.41
N ALA A 33 11.59 -2.29 -0.29
CA ALA A 33 11.72 -3.28 -1.36
C ALA A 33 12.60 -2.77 -2.52
N LEU A 34 12.40 -1.52 -2.95
CA LEU A 34 13.22 -0.90 -3.98
C LEU A 34 14.69 -0.75 -3.56
N CYS A 35 14.94 -0.35 -2.31
CA CYS A 35 16.30 -0.25 -1.77
C CYS A 35 17.02 -1.62 -1.75
N ARG A 36 16.31 -2.71 -1.42
CA ARG A 36 16.89 -4.07 -1.51
C ARG A 36 17.31 -4.41 -2.94
N ARG A 37 16.47 -4.10 -3.93
CA ARG A 37 16.78 -4.30 -5.36
C ARG A 37 17.96 -3.45 -5.86
N VAL A 38 18.13 -2.26 -5.31
CA VAL A 38 19.35 -1.47 -5.60
C VAL A 38 20.57 -2.14 -4.98
N SER A 39 20.45 -2.61 -3.74
CA SER A 39 21.55 -3.25 -3.00
C SER A 39 21.98 -4.59 -3.61
N ASP A 40 21.08 -5.36 -4.19
CA ASP A 40 21.38 -6.64 -4.84
C ASP A 40 21.72 -6.50 -6.34
N GLY A 41 21.68 -5.28 -6.87
CA GLY A 41 22.02 -4.95 -8.25
C GLY A 41 20.92 -5.25 -9.28
N THR A 42 19.74 -5.70 -8.85
CA THR A 42 18.61 -5.94 -9.77
C THR A 42 17.88 -4.66 -10.19
N LEU A 43 18.19 -3.51 -9.58
CA LEU A 43 17.67 -2.18 -9.95
C LEU A 43 18.79 -1.13 -9.98
N GLY A 44 18.93 -0.41 -11.10
CA GLY A 44 19.89 0.69 -11.21
C GLY A 44 19.47 1.93 -10.41
N GLU A 45 20.43 2.71 -9.90
CA GLU A 45 20.13 3.91 -9.12
C GLU A 45 19.32 4.97 -9.88
N ALA A 46 19.55 5.12 -11.19
CA ALA A 46 18.81 6.06 -12.02
C ALA A 46 17.32 5.65 -12.12
N ASP A 47 17.06 4.36 -12.27
CA ASP A 47 15.70 3.81 -12.29
C ASP A 47 15.04 3.92 -10.92
N PHE A 48 15.78 3.66 -9.84
CA PHE A 48 15.30 3.89 -8.47
C PHE A 48 14.80 5.34 -8.27
N ARG A 49 15.59 6.33 -8.68
CA ARG A 49 15.19 7.75 -8.57
C ARG A 49 13.91 8.04 -9.37
N LYS A 50 13.78 7.48 -10.56
CA LYS A 50 12.59 7.64 -11.41
C LYS A 50 11.35 6.99 -10.78
N ILE A 51 11.47 5.74 -10.30
CA ILE A 51 10.38 5.00 -9.66
C ILE A 51 9.95 5.69 -8.36
N LYS A 52 10.91 6.11 -7.52
CA LYS A 52 10.63 6.84 -6.29
C LYS A 52 9.85 8.13 -6.55
N LYS A 53 10.19 8.86 -7.61
CA LYS A 53 9.43 10.06 -8.01
C LYS A 53 7.99 9.69 -8.37
N HIS A 54 7.78 8.71 -9.25
CA HIS A 54 6.43 8.29 -9.64
C HIS A 54 5.60 7.78 -8.46
N LEU A 55 6.22 7.07 -7.51
CA LEU A 55 5.54 6.61 -6.29
C LEU A 55 5.07 7.79 -5.44
N ASN A 56 5.91 8.82 -5.28
CA ASN A 56 5.53 10.01 -4.53
C ASN A 56 4.37 10.75 -5.21
N ASP A 57 4.44 10.91 -6.54
CA ASP A 57 3.39 11.55 -7.32
C ASP A 57 2.06 10.78 -7.17
N LEU A 58 2.09 9.44 -7.18
CA LEU A 58 0.91 8.59 -6.96
C LEU A 58 0.34 8.74 -5.54
N ILE A 59 1.21 8.71 -4.52
CA ILE A 59 0.79 8.79 -3.11
C ILE A 59 0.22 10.17 -2.75
N GLU A 60 0.69 11.24 -3.39
CA GLU A 60 0.18 12.60 -3.17
C GLU A 60 -1.32 12.73 -3.45
N HIS A 61 -1.85 11.88 -4.34
CA HIS A 61 -3.27 11.85 -4.70
C HIS A 61 -4.08 10.83 -3.89
N ALA A 62 -3.45 10.06 -3.00
CA ALA A 62 -4.10 9.02 -2.22
C ALA A 62 -4.61 9.52 -0.86
N TYR A 63 -5.72 8.94 -0.41
CA TYR A 63 -6.20 9.06 0.96
C TYR A 63 -5.35 8.19 1.88
N GLU A 64 -4.59 8.83 2.76
CA GLU A 64 -3.67 8.14 3.67
C GLU A 64 -4.30 7.91 5.04
N VAL A 65 -4.43 6.63 5.45
CA VAL A 65 -4.90 6.23 6.78
C VAL A 65 -3.78 6.39 7.80
N LYS A 66 -3.85 7.48 8.57
CA LYS A 66 -2.83 7.86 9.59
C LYS A 66 -3.18 7.46 11.02
N ALA A 67 -4.29 6.76 11.23
CA ALA A 67 -4.77 6.35 12.56
C ALA A 67 -3.97 5.18 13.14
N ILE A 68 -2.66 5.37 13.37
CA ILE A 68 -1.69 4.31 13.70
C ILE A 68 -2.14 3.44 14.88
N GLU A 69 -2.62 4.03 15.97
CA GLU A 69 -3.06 3.27 17.16
C GLU A 69 -4.27 2.38 16.86
N ARG A 70 -5.27 2.91 16.15
CA ARG A 70 -6.47 2.16 15.76
C ARG A 70 -6.13 1.01 14.81
N VAL A 71 -5.24 1.28 13.85
CA VAL A 71 -4.77 0.26 12.91
C VAL A 71 -4.00 -0.83 13.65
N ARG A 72 -3.07 -0.47 14.54
CA ARG A 72 -2.32 -1.42 15.35
C ARG A 72 -3.25 -2.32 16.17
N ASP A 73 -4.17 -1.73 16.91
CA ASP A 73 -5.07 -2.47 17.79
C ASP A 73 -5.98 -3.42 16.99
N ARG A 74 -6.38 -3.02 15.78
CA ARG A 74 -7.16 -3.87 14.88
C ARG A 74 -6.33 -4.97 14.23
N ALA A 75 -5.11 -4.65 13.80
CA ALA A 75 -4.17 -5.60 13.21
C ALA A 75 -3.79 -6.72 14.19
N LEU A 76 -3.54 -6.39 15.46
CA LEU A 76 -3.28 -7.39 16.51
C LEU A 76 -4.44 -8.38 16.65
N ARG A 77 -5.69 -7.90 16.66
CA ARG A 77 -6.87 -8.78 16.66
C ARG A 77 -6.95 -9.64 15.41
N LEU A 78 -6.65 -9.10 14.22
CA LEU A 78 -6.66 -9.87 12.97
C LEU A 78 -5.63 -11.02 13.00
N LEU A 79 -4.44 -10.78 13.56
CA LEU A 79 -3.39 -11.79 13.70
C LEU A 79 -3.76 -12.93 14.66
N GLU A 80 -4.59 -12.67 15.67
CA GLU A 80 -5.05 -13.69 16.61
C GLU A 80 -6.04 -14.69 15.98
N VAL A 81 -6.73 -14.29 14.91
CA VAL A 81 -7.84 -15.07 14.32
C VAL A 81 -7.59 -15.48 12.87
N HIS A 82 -6.60 -14.90 12.19
CA HIS A 82 -6.26 -15.18 10.80
C HIS A 82 -4.74 -15.39 10.63
N PRO A 83 -4.32 -16.33 9.76
CA PRO A 83 -2.91 -16.59 9.49
C PRO A 83 -2.31 -15.54 8.53
N LEU A 84 -2.21 -14.29 8.97
CA LEU A 84 -1.69 -13.17 8.18
C LEU A 84 -0.25 -12.81 8.56
N HIS A 85 0.50 -12.25 7.62
CA HIS A 85 1.72 -11.53 7.97
C HIS A 85 1.38 -10.17 8.61
N ALA A 86 2.31 -9.62 9.38
CA ALA A 86 2.10 -8.35 10.09
C ALA A 86 1.79 -7.18 9.15
N ALA A 87 2.44 -7.12 7.98
CA ALA A 87 2.19 -6.12 6.94
C ALA A 87 0.75 -6.21 6.42
N ASP A 88 0.33 -7.41 6.00
CA ASP A 88 -1.01 -7.67 5.49
C ASP A 88 -2.09 -7.34 6.53
N ALA A 89 -1.84 -7.67 7.80
CA ALA A 89 -2.75 -7.33 8.90
C ALA A 89 -2.89 -5.82 9.10
N CYS A 90 -1.80 -5.05 8.97
CA CYS A 90 -1.84 -3.58 9.03
C CYS A 90 -2.59 -2.98 7.82
N GLN A 91 -2.36 -3.50 6.62
CA GLN A 91 -3.05 -3.05 5.41
C GLN A 91 -4.56 -3.32 5.52
N LEU A 92 -4.97 -4.54 5.88
CA LEU A 92 -6.37 -4.88 6.10
C LEU A 92 -7.00 -4.05 7.23
N ALA A 93 -6.32 -3.91 8.37
CA ALA A 93 -6.78 -3.07 9.47
C ALA A 93 -6.96 -1.60 9.05
N SER A 94 -6.12 -1.08 8.16
CA SER A 94 -6.25 0.28 7.65
C SER A 94 -7.53 0.48 6.85
N ALA A 95 -7.88 -0.47 5.97
CA ALA A 95 -9.11 -0.46 5.20
C ALA A 95 -10.34 -0.55 6.13
N LEU A 96 -10.31 -1.44 7.12
CA LEU A 96 -11.38 -1.59 8.12
C LEU A 96 -11.55 -0.33 8.98
N VAL A 97 -10.45 0.32 9.40
CA VAL A 97 -10.52 1.56 10.17
C VAL A 97 -11.10 2.71 9.34
N ALA A 98 -10.71 2.84 8.08
CA ALA A 98 -11.23 3.88 7.17
C ALA A 98 -12.72 3.70 6.88
N THR A 99 -13.14 2.44 6.70
CA THR A 99 -14.54 2.06 6.43
C THR A 99 -15.39 1.92 7.70
N GLN A 100 -14.78 2.04 8.89
CA GLN A 100 -15.43 1.76 10.18
C GLN A 100 -16.09 0.36 10.22
N GLU A 101 -15.37 -0.63 9.71
CA GLU A 101 -15.77 -2.04 9.61
C GLU A 101 -16.96 -2.32 8.67
N ASP A 102 -17.42 -1.32 7.89
CA ASP A 102 -18.44 -1.49 6.84
C ASP A 102 -17.81 -1.27 5.45
N PRO A 103 -17.46 -2.33 4.71
CA PRO A 103 -16.85 -2.23 3.40
C PRO A 103 -17.63 -1.38 2.39
N ASN A 104 -18.95 -1.26 2.54
CA ASN A 104 -19.81 -0.49 1.62
C ASN A 104 -19.82 1.01 1.93
N ARG A 105 -19.11 1.45 2.97
CA ARG A 105 -19.10 2.85 3.40
C ARG A 105 -18.35 3.76 2.43
N LEU A 106 -17.36 3.24 1.72
CA LEU A 106 -16.61 3.97 0.70
C LEU A 106 -17.12 3.54 -0.67
N ALA A 107 -17.41 4.51 -1.53
CA ALA A 107 -17.82 4.26 -2.91
C ALA A 107 -16.60 4.23 -3.84
N MET A 108 -15.65 3.34 -3.52
CA MET A 108 -14.46 3.07 -4.33
C MET A 108 -14.66 1.75 -5.08
N VAL A 109 -14.16 1.66 -6.32
CA VAL A 109 -14.39 0.52 -7.24
C VAL A 109 -13.30 -0.55 -7.15
#